data_AF-A0A2R8BDJ9-F1
#
_entry.id   AF-A0A2R8BDJ9-F1
#
_cell.length_a   1.000
_cell.length_b   1.000
_cell.length_c   1.000
_cell.angle_alpha   90.00
_cell.angle_beta   90.00
_cell.angle_gamma   90.00
#
_symmetry.space_group_name_H-M   'P 1'
#
loop_
_entity.id
_entity.type
_entity.pdbx_description
1 polymer ?
#
loop_
_entity_poly.entity_id
_entity_poly.type
_entity_poly.pdbx_seq_one_letter_code
_entity_poly.pdbx_strand_id
1 'polypeptide(L)'
;MTENPIARRIQIILDQKNISRRSLAMEAGVSYDRLNGLFKRPQAKLNGGDLIKISRFLETTPEYLNDGGDFPNERDSLRREAGRQLDLLTEAELRALLAGIRLTTADRQ
;
A
#
# COMPACT_ATOMS: atom_id res chain seq x y z
N MET A 1 -24.59 -15.78 -2.95
CA MET A 1 -23.91 -15.24 -1.75
C MET A 1 -23.12 -14.03 -2.18
N THR A 2 -23.37 -12.85 -1.62
CA THR A 2 -22.63 -11.63 -1.98
C THR A 2 -21.21 -11.73 -1.44
N GLU A 3 -20.21 -11.70 -2.30
CA GLU A 3 -18.80 -11.75 -1.88
C GLU A 3 -18.40 -10.45 -1.16
N ASN A 4 -17.53 -10.55 -0.15
CA ASN A 4 -17.01 -9.37 0.54
C ASN A 4 -16.10 -8.58 -0.43
N PRO A 5 -16.38 -7.29 -0.70
CA PRO A 5 -15.62 -6.52 -1.69
C PRO A 5 -14.14 -6.35 -1.32
N ILE A 6 -13.83 -6.23 -0.03
CA ILE A 6 -12.45 -6.14 0.46
C ILE A 6 -11.74 -7.47 0.21
N ALA A 7 -12.40 -8.59 0.53
CA ALA A 7 -11.84 -9.93 0.31
C ALA A 7 -11.54 -10.16 -1.19
N ARG A 8 -12.44 -9.74 -2.07
CA ARG A 8 -12.26 -9.84 -3.52
C ARG A 8 -11.04 -9.05 -4.01
N ARG A 9 -10.88 -7.80 -3.55
CA ARG A 9 -9.71 -6.96 -3.93
C ARG A 9 -8.40 -7.54 -3.43
N ILE A 10 -8.38 -8.03 -2.18
CA ILE A 10 -7.21 -8.74 -1.64
C ILE A 10 -6.89 -9.96 -2.48
N GLN A 11 -7.90 -10.77 -2.85
CA GLN A 11 -7.69 -11.97 -3.66
C GLN A 11 -7.06 -11.67 -5.01
N ILE A 12 -7.55 -10.64 -5.72
CA ILE A 12 -6.99 -10.23 -7.01
C ILE A 12 -5.49 -9.94 -6.91
N ILE A 13 -5.06 -9.21 -5.88
CA ILE A 13 -3.64 -8.88 -5.69
C ILE A 13 -2.83 -10.13 -5.30
N LEU A 14 -3.40 -11.00 -4.47
CA LEU A 14 -2.76 -12.27 -4.09
C LEU A 14 -2.52 -13.17 -5.30
N ASP A 15 -3.50 -13.27 -6.20
CA ASP A 15 -3.40 -14.06 -7.43
C ASP A 15 -2.32 -13.48 -8.36
N GLN A 16 -2.29 -12.15 -8.51
CA GLN A 16 -1.26 -11.45 -9.30
C GLN A 16 0.16 -11.67 -8.76
N LYS A 17 0.33 -11.65 -7.44
CA LYS A 17 1.63 -11.84 -6.78
C LYS A 17 1.96 -13.32 -6.51
N ASN A 18 1.05 -14.25 -6.81
CA ASN A 18 1.14 -15.68 -6.47
C ASN A 18 1.43 -15.94 -4.98
N ILE A 19 0.75 -15.19 -4.09
CA ILE A 19 0.92 -15.25 -2.62
C ILE A 19 -0.30 -15.91 -1.98
N SER A 20 -0.07 -16.81 -1.01
CA SER A 20 -1.18 -17.41 -0.26
C SER A 20 -1.76 -16.46 0.80
N ARG A 21 -3.04 -16.62 1.14
CA ARG A 21 -3.68 -15.88 2.25
C ARG A 21 -2.95 -16.09 3.60
N ARG A 22 -2.39 -17.29 3.81
CA ARG A 22 -1.64 -17.63 5.02
C ARG A 22 -0.33 -16.83 5.09
N SER A 23 0.38 -16.75 3.97
CA SER A 23 1.58 -15.93 3.83
C SER A 23 1.27 -14.46 4.07
N LEU A 24 0.18 -13.93 3.48
CA LEU A 24 -0.27 -12.56 3.73
C LEU A 24 -0.49 -12.29 5.23
N ALA A 25 -1.21 -13.17 5.92
CA ALA A 25 -1.47 -13.00 7.35
C ALA A 25 -0.17 -12.96 8.17
N MET A 26 0.75 -13.88 7.87
CA MET A 26 2.04 -13.99 8.57
C MET A 26 2.92 -12.76 8.31
N GLU A 27 3.15 -12.40 7.05
CA GLU A 27 4.05 -11.31 6.67
C GLU A 27 3.50 -9.93 7.02
N ALA A 28 2.18 -9.73 6.90
CA ALA A 28 1.55 -8.47 7.31
C ALA A 28 1.40 -8.35 8.84
N GLY A 29 1.67 -9.42 9.61
CA GLY A 29 1.48 -9.43 11.05
C GLY A 29 0.02 -9.24 11.48
N VAL A 30 -0.89 -9.96 10.80
CA VAL A 30 -2.34 -9.97 11.05
C VAL A 30 -2.80 -11.40 11.37
N SER A 31 -3.77 -11.54 12.28
CA SER A 31 -4.34 -12.85 12.60
C SER A 31 -4.99 -13.49 11.36
N TYR A 32 -4.61 -14.74 11.07
CA TYR A 32 -5.20 -15.49 9.96
C TYR A 32 -6.71 -15.67 10.09
N ASP A 33 -7.23 -15.87 11.30
CA ASP A 33 -8.67 -16.03 11.53
C ASP A 33 -9.45 -14.75 11.22
N ARG A 34 -8.88 -13.58 11.55
CA ARG A 34 -9.45 -12.28 11.17
C ARG A 34 -9.45 -12.09 9.66
N LEU A 35 -8.32 -12.34 9.00
CA LEU A 35 -8.21 -12.24 7.54
C LEU A 35 -9.19 -13.21 6.84
N ASN A 36 -9.20 -14.48 7.25
CA ASN A 36 -10.05 -15.52 6.69
C ASN A 36 -11.54 -15.26 6.96
N GLY A 37 -11.87 -14.53 8.03
CA GLY A 37 -13.22 -14.05 8.31
C GLY A 37 -13.81 -13.23 7.16
N LEU A 38 -13.00 -12.43 6.46
CA LEU A 38 -13.42 -11.65 5.29
C LEU A 38 -13.90 -12.53 4.15
N PHE A 39 -13.21 -13.65 3.90
CA PHE A 39 -13.52 -14.57 2.81
C PHE A 39 -14.72 -15.46 3.09
N LYS A 40 -15.09 -15.62 4.36
CA LYS A 40 -16.24 -16.44 4.77
C LYS A 40 -17.52 -15.63 4.97
N ARG A 41 -17.40 -14.36 5.33
CA ARG A 41 -18.53 -13.53 5.78
C ARG A 41 -18.63 -12.25 4.95
N PRO A 42 -19.73 -12.06 4.20
CA PRO A 42 -19.92 -10.87 3.35
C PRO A 42 -19.81 -9.54 4.10
N GLN A 43 -20.24 -9.51 5.36
CA GLN A 43 -20.30 -8.31 6.21
C GLN A 43 -19.09 -8.14 7.15
N ALA A 44 -18.10 -9.02 7.09
CA ALA A 44 -16.91 -8.90 7.93
C ALA A 44 -16.10 -7.65 7.56
N LYS A 45 -15.54 -7.00 8.58
CA LYS A 45 -14.70 -5.81 8.45
C LYS A 45 -13.34 -6.07 9.05
N LEU A 46 -12.31 -5.46 8.47
CA LEU A 46 -11.01 -5.30 9.13
C LEU A 46 -11.06 -4.07 10.02
N ASN A 47 -10.31 -4.09 11.12
CA ASN A 47 -10.01 -2.84 11.82
C ASN A 47 -9.00 -2.02 10.99
N GLY A 48 -8.92 -0.72 11.25
CA GLY A 48 -8.02 0.17 10.50
C GLY A 48 -6.55 -0.23 10.59
N GLY A 49 -6.10 -0.77 11.73
CA GLY A 49 -4.71 -1.21 11.92
C GLY A 49 -4.32 -2.39 11.03
N ASP A 50 -5.17 -3.41 10.96
CA ASP A 50 -4.98 -4.58 10.09
C ASP A 50 -5.06 -4.17 8.62
N LEU A 51 -5.99 -3.26 8.28
CA LEU A 51 -6.12 -2.74 6.92
C LEU A 51 -4.84 -2.02 6.45
N ILE A 52 -4.24 -1.18 7.31
CA ILE A 52 -2.97 -0.49 7.03
C ILE A 52 -1.83 -1.49 6.85
N LYS A 53 -1.75 -2.52 7.69
CA LYS A 53 -0.71 -3.55 7.59
C LYS A 53 -0.81 -4.32 6.28
N ILE A 54 -2.01 -4.78 5.94
CA ILE A 54 -2.29 -5.50 4.70
C ILE A 54 -2.00 -4.60 3.51
N SER A 55 -2.45 -3.33 3.53
CA SER A 55 -2.21 -2.41 2.41
C SER A 55 -0.72 -2.15 2.19
N ARG A 56 0.09 -2.05 3.26
CA ARG A 56 1.54 -1.89 3.15
C ARG A 56 2.20 -3.10 2.51
N PHE A 57 1.88 -4.30 2.97
CA PHE A 57 2.44 -5.53 2.41
C PHE A 57 2.06 -5.73 0.93
N LEU A 58 0.82 -5.41 0.58
CA LEU A 58 0.31 -5.51 -0.78
C LEU A 58 0.67 -4.31 -1.67
N GLU A 59 1.49 -3.37 -1.18
CA GLU A 59 1.93 -2.15 -1.89
C GLU A 59 0.77 -1.29 -2.40
N THR A 60 -0.35 -1.29 -1.67
CA THR A 60 -1.57 -0.58 -2.04
C THR A 60 -1.93 0.52 -1.01
N THR A 61 -3.17 1.02 -1.02
CA THR A 61 -3.70 1.97 -0.04
C THR A 61 -4.85 1.35 0.77
N PRO A 62 -5.03 1.75 2.05
CA PRO A 62 -6.22 1.39 2.82
C PRO A 62 -7.53 1.77 2.09
N GLU A 63 -7.55 2.93 1.45
CA GLU A 63 -8.69 3.47 0.71
C GLU A 63 -9.04 2.60 -0.51
N TYR A 64 -8.03 2.13 -1.25
CA TYR A 64 -8.25 1.19 -2.35
C TYR A 64 -8.88 -0.11 -1.83
N LEU A 65 -8.32 -0.69 -0.76
CA LEU A 65 -8.83 -1.94 -0.22
C LEU A 65 -10.24 -1.78 0.35
N ASN A 66 -10.54 -0.69 1.04
CA ASN A 66 -11.82 -0.43 1.68
C ASN A 66 -12.90 0.00 0.69
N ASP A 67 -12.62 1.01 -0.13
CA ASP A 67 -13.63 1.70 -0.93
C ASP A 67 -13.51 1.36 -2.42
N GLY A 68 -12.34 0.96 -2.89
CA GLY A 68 -12.11 0.57 -4.29
C GLY A 68 -11.95 1.76 -5.19
N GLY A 69 -11.37 2.83 -4.65
CA GLY A 69 -10.86 3.94 -5.44
C GLY A 69 -9.73 3.49 -6.37
N ASP A 70 -8.92 4.43 -6.82
CA ASP A 70 -7.86 4.12 -7.77
C ASP A 70 -6.82 3.19 -7.16
N PHE A 71 -6.44 2.14 -7.90
CA PHE A 71 -5.27 1.35 -7.55
C PHE A 71 -4.06 2.28 -7.62
N PRO A 72 -3.19 2.30 -6.58
CA PRO A 72 -2.05 3.20 -6.62
C PRO A 72 -1.19 2.89 -7.82
N ASN A 73 -1.08 3.85 -8.73
CA ASN A 73 -0.15 3.76 -9.85
C ASN A 73 1.29 3.88 -9.32
N GLU A 74 2.27 3.40 -10.08
CA GLU A 74 3.69 3.46 -9.68
C GLU A 74 4.14 4.87 -9.30
N ARG A 75 3.57 5.90 -9.94
CA ARG A 75 3.87 7.32 -9.66
C ARG A 75 3.40 7.74 -8.27
N ASP A 76 2.26 7.25 -7.81
CA ASP A 76 1.73 7.51 -6.47
C ASP A 76 2.49 6.73 -5.39
N SER A 77 2.96 5.52 -5.72
CA SER A 77 3.84 4.76 -4.83
C SER A 77 5.21 5.42 -4.68
N LEU A 78 5.82 5.89 -5.77
CA LEU A 78 7.05 6.69 -5.76
C LEU A 78 6.87 8.00 -5.00
N ARG A 79 5.74 8.70 -5.17
CA ARG A 79 5.43 9.93 -4.44
C ARG A 79 5.31 9.71 -2.94
N ARG A 80 4.66 8.62 -2.51
CA ARG A 80 4.52 8.26 -1.10
C ARG A 80 5.85 7.87 -0.47
N GLU A 81 6.68 7.11 -1.18
CA GLU A 81 8.02 6.76 -0.72
C GLU A 81 8.93 8.00 -0.64
N ALA A 82 8.91 8.85 -1.67
CA ALA A 82 9.61 10.12 -1.64
C ALA A 82 9.15 10.98 -0.45
N GLY A 83 7.84 11.09 -0.21
CA GLY A 83 7.30 11.82 0.95
C GLY A 83 7.86 11.32 2.29
N ARG A 84 7.88 9.99 2.50
CA ARG A 84 8.45 9.39 3.73
C ARG A 84 9.94 9.69 3.88
N GLN A 85 10.69 9.63 2.80
CA GLN A 85 12.13 9.94 2.84
C GLN A 85 12.37 11.42 3.08
N LEU A 86 11.56 12.29 2.48
CA LEU A 86 11.64 13.74 2.68
C LEU A 86 11.29 14.15 4.12
N ASP A 87 10.34 13.48 4.77
CA ASP A 87 9.98 13.72 6.18
C ASP A 87 11.13 13.38 7.15
N LEU A 88 12.10 12.56 6.71
CA LEU A 88 13.28 12.17 7.50
C LEU A 88 14.49 13.09 7.25
N LEU A 89 14.42 13.99 6.26
CA LEU A 89 15.51 14.91 5.94
C LEU A 89 15.40 16.19 6.79
N THR A 90 16.55 16.69 7.21
CA THR A 90 16.66 18.03 7.78
C THR A 90 16.43 19.09 6.69
N GLU A 91 16.10 20.32 7.10
CA GLU A 91 15.92 21.43 6.17
C GLU A 91 17.16 21.69 5.30
N ALA A 92 18.36 21.50 5.87
CA ALA A 92 19.62 21.65 5.15
C ALA A 92 19.80 20.58 4.06
N GLU A 93 19.48 19.32 4.37
CA GLU A 93 19.58 18.20 3.42
C GLU A 93 18.52 18.31 2.31
N LEU A 94 17.30 18.73 2.65
CA LEU A 94 16.24 19.02 1.68
C LEU A 94 16.66 20.13 0.72
N ARG A 95 17.25 21.22 1.23
CA ARG A 95 17.77 22.33 0.41
C ARG A 95 18.92 21.87 -0.50
N ALA A 96 19.83 21.03 -0.01
CA ALA A 96 20.92 20.48 -0.80
C ALA A 96 20.42 19.57 -1.94
N LEU A 97 19.44 18.72 -1.66
CA LEU A 97 18.78 17.87 -2.66
C LEU A 97 18.12 18.71 -3.76
N LEU A 98 17.37 19.74 -3.38
CA LEU A 98 16.70 20.66 -4.31
C LEU A 98 17.70 21.48 -5.14
N ALA A 99 18.86 21.84 -4.58
CA ALA A 99 19.92 22.54 -5.28
C ALA A 99 20.62 21.63 -6.32
N GLY A 100 20.85 20.36 -6.01
CA GLY A 100 21.45 19.38 -6.92
C GLY A 100 20.58 19.08 -8.16
N ILE A 101 19.25 19.08 -8.01
CA ILE A 101 18.30 18.90 -9.13
C ILE A 101 18.35 20.09 -10.11
N ARG A 102 18.55 21.31 -9.60
CA ARG A 102 18.59 22.53 -10.44
C ARG A 102 19.85 22.60 -11.33
N LEU A 103 20.95 21.97 -10.92
CA LEU A 103 22.20 21.98 -11.69
C LEU A 103 22.19 21.04 -12.90
N THR A 104 21.40 19.96 -12.89
CA THR A 104 21.40 18.96 -13.97
C THR A 104 20.41 19.26 -15.11
N THR A 105 19.39 20.07 -14.86
CA THR A 105 18.44 20.53 -15.91
C THR A 105 18.95 21.70 -16.75
N ALA A 106 20.06 22.33 -16.37
CA ALA A 106 20.64 23.45 -17.11
C ALA A 106 21.60 23.02 -18.24
N ASP A 107 22.05 21.76 -18.27
CA ASP A 107 23.07 21.24 -19.20
C ASP A 107 22.53 20.35 -20.34
N ARG A 108 21.22 20.42 -20.63
CA ARG A 108 20.65 19.82 -21.86
C ARG A 108 20.23 20.93 -22.83
N GLN A 109 21.21 21.49 -23.54
CA GLN A 109 20.99 22.22 -24.80
C GLN A 109 21.67 21.46 -25.93
#